data_AF-M0MDS0-F1
#
_entry.id   AF-M0MDS0-F1
#
_cell.length_a   1.000
_cell.length_b   1.000
_cell.length_c   1.000
_cell.angle_alpha   90.00
_cell.angle_beta   90.00
_cell.angle_gamma   90.00
#
_symmetry.space_group_name_H-M   'P 1'
#
loop_
_entity.id
_entity.type
_entity.pdbx_description
1 polymer ?
#
loop_
_entity_poly.entity_id
_entity_poly.type
_entity_poly.pdbx_seq_one_letter_code
_entity_poly.pdbx_strand_id
1 'polypeptide(L)'
;MTDNDETTWPPALWAEQFQEAGEQAVERQTEFARQMMTAGIGSGPNGLPKFAASSMGTATFKTRVQSGGRISIPDAEREALDIEEGDIVQTVVVPVKRNREDDS
;
A
#
# COMPACT_ATOMS: atom_id res chain seq x y z
N MET A 1 42.93 -18.88 28.60
CA MET A 1 41.91 -19.86 28.98
C MET A 1 40.63 -19.42 28.29
N THR A 2 40.08 -20.28 27.45
CA THR A 2 38.86 -20.04 26.66
C THR A 2 37.67 -20.57 27.44
N ASP A 3 36.84 -19.68 27.98
CA ASP A 3 35.56 -20.05 28.58
C ASP A 3 34.47 -19.79 27.54
N ASN A 4 34.25 -20.82 26.71
CA ASN A 4 33.10 -20.93 25.84
C ASN A 4 31.98 -21.53 26.72
N ASP A 5 31.24 -20.67 27.42
CA ASP A 5 30.02 -21.05 28.13
C ASP A 5 28.92 -21.27 27.08
N GLU A 6 29.06 -22.34 26.28
CA GLU A 6 28.05 -22.80 25.34
C GLU A 6 26.89 -23.35 26.17
N THR A 7 25.96 -22.47 26.52
CA THR A 7 24.69 -22.82 27.14
C THR A 7 23.93 -23.70 26.15
N THR A 8 24.20 -25.01 26.20
CA THR A 8 23.64 -26.01 25.31
C THR A 8 22.23 -26.31 25.81
N TRP A 9 21.28 -25.48 25.40
CA TRP A 9 19.88 -25.71 25.72
C TRP A 9 19.46 -27.02 25.07
N PRO A 10 18.80 -27.95 25.80
CA PRO A 10 18.37 -29.21 25.23
C PRO A 10 17.42 -28.98 24.04
N PRO A 11 17.55 -29.75 22.94
CA PRO A 11 16.73 -29.59 21.73
C PRO A 11 15.22 -29.59 21.97
N ALA A 12 14.77 -30.24 23.04
CA ALA A 12 13.36 -30.25 23.47
C ALA A 12 12.86 -28.86 23.88
N LEU A 13 13.66 -28.07 24.60
CA LEU A 13 13.30 -26.69 24.96
C LEU A 13 13.27 -25.77 23.73
N TRP A 14 14.15 -26.03 22.76
CA TRP A 14 14.14 -25.31 21.49
C TRP A 14 12.88 -25.62 20.67
N ALA A 15 12.50 -26.90 20.60
CA ALA A 15 11.30 -27.33 19.92
C ALA A 15 10.03 -26.75 20.55
N GLU A 16 9.93 -26.74 21.88
CA GLU A 16 8.79 -26.18 22.61
C GLU A 16 8.67 -24.67 22.41
N GLN A 17 9.78 -23.94 22.49
CA GLN A 17 9.80 -22.51 22.21
C GLN A 17 9.48 -22.20 20.74
N PHE A 18 9.94 -23.03 19.79
CA PHE A 18 9.60 -22.86 18.37
C PHE A 18 8.13 -23.16 18.08
N GLN A 19 7.55 -24.14 18.77
CA GLN A 19 6.13 -24.45 18.68
C GLN A 19 5.31 -23.29 19.27
N GLU A 20 5.63 -22.83 20.47
CA GLU A 20 4.94 -21.72 21.13
C GLU A 20 5.11 -20.40 20.37
N ALA A 21 6.32 -20.13 19.85
CA ALA A 21 6.58 -18.97 18.99
C ALA A 21 5.86 -19.09 17.65
N GLY A 22 5.74 -20.30 17.10
CA GLY A 22 4.97 -20.59 15.90
C GLY A 22 3.47 -20.37 16.10
N GLU A 23 2.92 -20.83 17.22
CA GLU A 23 1.53 -20.62 17.62
C GLU A 23 1.23 -19.12 17.78
N GLN A 24 2.09 -18.38 18.49
CA GLN A 24 1.96 -16.93 18.64
C GLN A 24 2.16 -16.17 17.31
N ALA A 25 3.06 -16.63 16.44
CA ALA A 25 3.27 -16.03 15.13
C ALA A 25 2.07 -16.23 14.21
N VAL A 26 1.46 -17.42 14.22
CA VAL A 26 0.24 -17.72 13.47
C VAL A 26 -0.95 -16.91 14.02
N GLU A 27 -1.05 -16.74 15.34
CA GLU A 27 -2.08 -15.89 15.94
C GLU A 27 -1.93 -14.42 15.53
N ARG A 28 -0.73 -13.85 15.61
CA ARG A 28 -0.48 -12.48 15.13
C ARG A 28 -0.69 -12.33 13.63
N GLN A 29 -0.31 -13.34 12.84
CA GLN A 29 -0.52 -13.35 11.40
C GLN A 29 -2.01 -13.42 11.05
N THR A 30 -2.80 -14.21 11.79
CA THR A 30 -4.25 -14.30 11.60
C THR A 30 -4.98 -13.07 12.12
N GLU A 31 -4.55 -12.44 13.20
CA GLU A 31 -5.08 -11.15 13.66
C GLU A 31 -4.76 -10.02 12.68
N PHE A 32 -3.54 -9.95 12.17
CA PHE A 32 -3.16 -8.99 11.12
C PHE A 32 -3.96 -9.23 9.83
N ALA A 33 -4.11 -10.50 9.42
CA ALA A 33 -4.94 -10.86 8.27
C ALA A 33 -6.41 -10.54 8.51
N ARG A 34 -6.94 -10.76 9.73
CA ARG A 34 -8.30 -10.37 10.12
C ARG A 34 -8.46 -8.86 10.22
N GLN A 35 -7.45 -8.10 10.64
CA GLN A 35 -7.49 -6.64 10.70
C GLN A 35 -7.39 -6.05 9.29
N MET A 36 -6.57 -6.64 8.41
CA MET A 36 -6.49 -6.28 6.99
C MET A 36 -7.76 -6.66 6.24
N MET A 37 -8.31 -7.85 6.47
CA MET A 37 -9.61 -8.26 5.94
C MET A 37 -10.72 -7.41 6.51
N THR A 38 -10.79 -7.14 7.82
CA THR A 38 -11.83 -6.28 8.42
C THR A 38 -11.66 -4.81 8.03
N ALA A 39 -10.44 -4.30 7.82
CA ALA A 39 -10.21 -2.98 7.23
C ALA A 39 -10.56 -2.95 5.73
N GLY A 40 -10.41 -4.08 5.03
CA GLY A 40 -10.80 -4.30 3.63
C GLY A 40 -12.25 -4.73 3.41
N ILE A 41 -12.99 -5.12 4.46
CA ILE A 41 -14.40 -5.54 4.46
C ILE A 41 -15.27 -4.45 5.11
N GLY A 42 -14.74 -3.71 6.08
CA GLY A 42 -15.37 -2.55 6.73
C GLY A 42 -15.24 -1.26 5.91
N SER A 43 -14.26 -1.20 5.02
CA SER A 43 -14.32 -0.32 3.85
C SER A 43 -14.98 -1.15 2.76
N GLY A 44 -16.22 -0.84 2.39
CA GLY A 44 -16.96 -1.61 1.38
C GLY A 44 -16.17 -1.91 0.09
N PRO A 45 -16.69 -2.76 -0.80
CA PRO A 45 -15.98 -3.46 -1.90
C PRO A 45 -15.16 -2.62 -2.92
N ASN A 46 -15.02 -1.30 -2.73
CA ASN A 46 -14.46 -0.34 -3.68
C ASN A 46 -13.32 0.56 -3.17
N GLY A 47 -12.78 0.40 -1.96
CA GLY A 47 -11.95 1.47 -1.37
C GLY A 47 -10.44 1.43 -1.64
N LEU A 48 -9.77 0.50 -0.97
CA LEU A 48 -8.34 0.69 -0.61
C LEU A 48 -7.41 -0.45 -1.08
N PRO A 49 -7.81 -1.73 -1.04
CA PRO A 49 -6.92 -2.82 -1.47
C PRO A 49 -6.59 -2.75 -2.98
N LYS A 50 -7.57 -2.35 -3.80
CA LYS A 50 -7.37 -2.13 -5.23
C LYS A 50 -6.47 -0.93 -5.51
N PHE A 51 -6.64 0.18 -4.78
CA PHE A 51 -5.82 1.37 -4.93
C PHE A 51 -4.36 1.10 -4.55
N ALA A 52 -4.14 0.38 -3.44
CA ALA A 52 -2.80 -0.01 -2.99
C ALA A 52 -2.12 -1.00 -3.96
N ALA A 53 -2.87 -1.98 -4.49
CA ALA A 53 -2.36 -2.93 -5.48
C ALA A 53 -2.11 -2.28 -6.86
N SER A 54 -2.90 -1.28 -7.26
CA SER A 54 -2.67 -0.50 -8.49
C SER A 54 -1.58 0.58 -8.34
N SER A 55 -1.17 0.88 -7.11
CA SER A 55 -0.20 1.94 -6.83
C SER A 55 1.24 1.59 -7.24
N MET A 56 1.56 0.31 -7.42
CA MET A 56 2.91 -0.13 -7.85
C MET A 56 3.31 0.33 -9.27
N GLY A 57 2.41 0.95 -10.04
CA GLY A 57 2.69 1.56 -11.34
C GLY A 57 1.94 2.88 -11.62
N THR A 58 1.42 3.54 -10.58
CA THR A 58 0.65 4.79 -10.74
C THR A 58 1.44 5.98 -10.19
N ALA A 59 1.87 6.91 -11.04
CA ALA A 59 2.40 8.20 -10.57
C ALA A 59 1.25 9.16 -10.24
N THR A 60 1.37 9.88 -9.12
CA THR A 60 0.38 10.87 -8.69
C THR A 60 0.99 12.27 -8.77
N PHE A 61 0.45 13.11 -9.66
CA PHE A 61 0.85 14.51 -9.79
C PHE A 61 -0.36 15.44 -9.69
N LYS A 62 -0.10 16.71 -9.35
CA LYS A 62 -1.13 17.75 -9.25
C LYS A 62 -1.00 18.69 -10.43
N THR A 63 -2.08 18.84 -11.19
CA THR A 63 -2.16 19.79 -12.31
C THR A 63 -3.48 20.55 -12.27
N ARG A 64 -3.51 21.72 -12.90
CA ARG A 64 -4.73 22.53 -13.02
C ARG A 64 -5.56 22.04 -14.20
N VAL A 65 -6.88 21.98 -14.02
CA VAL A 65 -7.81 21.73 -15.12
C VAL A 65 -7.84 22.94 -16.04
N GLN A 66 -7.57 22.73 -17.33
CA GLN A 66 -7.55 23.76 -18.36
C GLN A 66 -8.97 24.05 -18.91
N SER A 67 -9.08 25.07 -19.77
CA SER A 67 -10.33 25.35 -20.49
C SER A 67 -10.77 24.12 -21.30
N GLY A 68 -12.06 23.80 -21.23
CA GLY A 68 -12.61 22.59 -21.85
C GLY A 68 -12.36 21.28 -21.09
N GLY A 69 -11.91 21.34 -19.83
CA GLY A 69 -11.81 20.15 -18.96
C GLY A 69 -10.58 19.28 -19.22
N ARG A 70 -9.59 19.79 -19.96
CA ARG A 70 -8.35 19.08 -20.27
C ARG A 70 -7.38 19.09 -19.09
N ILE A 71 -6.64 18.00 -18.95
CA ILE A 71 -5.61 17.79 -17.92
C ILE A 71 -4.34 17.38 -18.67
N SER A 72 -3.22 18.05 -18.38
CA SER A 72 -1.93 17.77 -19.01
C SER A 72 -1.04 16.99 -18.06
N ILE A 73 -0.39 15.94 -18.58
CA ILE A 73 0.64 15.16 -17.88
C ILE A 73 1.98 15.90 -18.07
N PRO A 74 2.71 16.25 -16.99
CA PRO A 74 4.04 16.85 -17.12
C PRO A 74 5.04 15.91 -17.79
N ASP A 75 6.00 16.46 -18.53
CA ASP A 75 7.00 15.67 -19.26
C ASP A 75 7.79 14.72 -18.35
N ALA A 76 8.17 15.18 -17.15
CA ALA A 76 8.88 14.37 -16.16
C ALA A 76 8.08 13.12 -15.74
N GLU A 77 6.75 13.26 -15.59
CA GLU A 77 5.88 12.15 -15.22
C GLU A 77 5.64 11.21 -16.39
N ARG A 78 5.56 11.77 -17.60
CA ARG A 78 5.42 11.01 -18.85
C ARG A 78 6.65 10.12 -19.08
N GLU A 79 7.84 10.66 -18.88
CA GLU A 79 9.10 9.91 -19.00
C GLU A 79 9.27 8.88 -17.88
N ALA A 80 8.94 9.23 -16.63
CA ALA A 80 9.05 8.32 -15.49
C ALA A 80 8.10 7.12 -15.58
N LEU A 81 6.93 7.30 -16.21
CA LEU A 81 5.95 6.24 -16.46
C LEU A 81 6.09 5.57 -17.83
N ASP A 82 7.11 5.95 -18.62
CA ASP A 82 7.35 5.41 -19.97
C ASP A 82 6.12 5.49 -20.89
N ILE A 83 5.44 6.64 -20.88
CA ILE A 83 4.21 6.88 -21.66
C ILE A 83 4.55 7.62 -22.96
N GLU A 84 4.08 7.09 -24.09
CA GLU A 84 4.31 7.64 -25.42
C GLU A 84 3.03 8.17 -26.10
N GLU A 85 3.21 8.85 -27.24
CA GLU A 85 2.08 9.29 -28.05
C GLU A 85 1.34 8.09 -28.64
N GLY A 86 0.04 8.00 -28.38
CA GLY A 86 -0.81 6.89 -28.83
C GLY A 86 -1.18 5.91 -27.72
N ASP A 87 -0.54 6.02 -26.55
CA ASP A 87 -0.86 5.18 -25.41
C ASP A 87 -2.20 5.53 -24.76
N ILE A 88 -2.92 4.49 -24.33
CA ILE A 88 -4.18 4.64 -23.60
C ILE A 88 -3.86 4.75 -22.11
N VAL A 89 -4.21 5.89 -21.53
CA VAL A 89 -4.04 6.16 -20.10
C VAL A 89 -5.37 6.06 -19.34
N GLN A 90 -5.33 5.50 -18.13
CA GLN A 90 -6.46 5.51 -17.20
C GLN A 90 -6.28 6.64 -16.18
N THR A 91 -7.26 7.55 -16.07
CA THR A 91 -7.18 8.69 -15.15
C THR A 91 -8.08 8.50 -13.93
N VAL A 92 -7.54 8.76 -12.74
CA VAL A 92 -8.30 8.87 -11.48
C VAL A 92 -8.20 10.31 -10.98
N VAL A 93 -9.34 10.99 -10.82
CA VAL A 93 -9.38 12.42 -10.44
C VAL A 93 -9.85 12.57 -9.00
N VAL A 94 -9.02 13.21 -8.17
CA VAL A 94 -9.37 13.56 -6.77
C VAL A 94 -9.34 15.09 -6.61
N PRO A 95 -10.46 15.74 -6.28
CA PRO A 95 -10.51 17.20 -6.11
C PRO A 95 -9.79 17.63 -4.81
N VAL A 96 -8.79 18.52 -4.92
CA VAL A 96 -7.92 18.90 -3.78
C VAL A 96 -8.33 20.17 -3.01
N LYS A 97 -9.22 21.00 -3.55
CA LYS A 97 -9.99 22.07 -2.88
C LYS A 97 -10.85 22.78 -3.93
N ARG A 98 -12.08 23.15 -3.59
CA ARG A 98 -12.94 24.01 -4.42
C ARG A 98 -13.07 25.35 -3.71
N ASN A 99 -12.36 26.37 -4.17
CA ASN A 99 -12.66 27.75 -3.77
C ASN A 99 -13.70 28.34 -4.73
N ARG A 100 -14.82 27.63 -4.91
CA ARG A 100 -16.05 28.31 -5.33
C ARG A 100 -16.58 28.88 -4.04
N GLU A 101 -16.22 30.12 -3.76
CA GLU A 101 -17.01 30.91 -2.82
C GLU A 101 -18.45 30.79 -3.30
N ASP A 102 -19.32 30.31 -2.41
CA ASP A 102 -20.75 30.33 -2.59
C ASP A 102 -21.16 31.80 -2.71
N ASP A 103 -21.04 32.35 -3.92
CA ASP A 103 -21.58 33.64 -4.30
C ASP A 103 -23.03 33.38 -4.70
N SER A 104 -23.90 33.25 -3.69
CA SER A 104 -25.36 33.11 -3.82
C SER A 104 -26.06 33.70 -2.60
#